data_AF-A0A349WI05-F1
#
_entry.id   AF-A0A349WI05-F1
#
_cell.length_a   1.000
_cell.length_b   1.000
_cell.length_c   1.000
_cell.angle_alpha   90.00
_cell.angle_beta   90.00
_cell.angle_gamma   90.00
#
_symmetry.space_group_name_H-M   'P 1'
#
loop_
_entity.id
_entity.type
_entity.pdbx_description
1 polymer ?
#
loop_
_entity_poly.entity_id
_entity_poly.type
_entity_poly.pdbx_seq_one_letter_code
_entity_poly.pdbx_strand_id
1 'polypeptide(L)'
;MANIFKKLINKKTFKKEKAMSKDEYEIINLGMQYSMASWERLYANINSIKYLVDSQIEGSVVECGVWRGGSMLTMLETLRQCSEINREIYLYDTFTGMSAPSIEDGNFAHEKFKELQTGEEKSNWCCADLNDVKSTINLCDYPKEKILFVKGKIENTVPRTIPDKISLLRLDMDWHDPTFHALTHLYPRVQHGGVI
;
A
#
# COMPACT_ATOMS: atom_id res chain seq x y z
N MET A 1 23.59 0.85 18.26
CA MET A 1 22.81 0.90 17.00
C MET A 1 21.31 0.60 17.18
N ALA A 2 20.88 -0.12 18.21
CA ALA A 2 19.44 -0.41 18.45
C ALA A 2 18.59 0.76 19.01
N ASN A 3 19.20 1.92 19.34
CA ASN A 3 18.55 2.96 20.15
C ASN A 3 18.08 4.20 19.37
N ILE A 4 18.37 4.29 18.06
CA ILE A 4 17.90 5.39 17.19
C ILE A 4 16.57 5.02 16.53
N PHE A 5 16.35 3.74 16.21
CA PHE A 5 15.09 3.27 15.60
C PHE A 5 13.86 3.41 16.51
N LYS A 6 14.02 3.29 17.83
CA LYS A 6 12.93 3.55 18.80
C LYS A 6 12.49 5.03 18.86
N LYS A 7 13.35 5.96 18.40
CA LYS A 7 13.09 7.41 18.52
C LYS A 7 12.31 7.99 17.34
N LEU A 8 12.21 7.26 16.22
CA LEU A 8 11.44 7.66 15.03
C LEU A 8 10.03 7.08 14.98
N ILE A 9 9.70 6.13 15.86
CA ILE A 9 8.31 5.76 16.17
C ILE A 9 7.82 6.77 17.21
N ASN A 10 7.62 8.03 16.79
CA ASN A 10 6.62 8.83 17.47
C ASN A 10 5.33 8.00 17.33
N LYS A 11 4.79 7.49 18.44
CA LYS A 11 3.47 6.85 18.45
C LYS A 11 2.50 7.90 17.90
N LYS A 12 2.24 7.87 16.59
CA LYS A 12 1.25 8.72 15.93
C LYS A 12 -0.12 8.19 16.35
N THR A 13 -0.50 8.48 17.59
CA THR A 13 -1.84 8.19 18.07
C THR A 13 -2.71 9.39 17.73
N PHE A 14 -3.73 9.18 16.92
CA PHE A 14 -4.74 10.19 16.65
C PHE A 14 -5.87 10.08 17.70
N LYS A 15 -6.65 11.16 17.89
CA LYS A 15 -7.77 11.13 18.82
C LYS A 15 -8.92 10.36 18.17
N LYS A 16 -9.41 9.31 18.83
CA LYS A 16 -10.58 8.56 18.37
C LYS A 16 -11.77 9.49 18.15
N GLU A 17 -12.32 9.48 16.95
CA GLU A 17 -13.57 10.18 16.65
C GLU A 17 -14.79 9.42 17.18
N LYS A 18 -15.85 10.15 17.55
CA LYS A 18 -17.03 9.55 18.20
C LYS A 18 -17.74 8.52 17.31
N ALA A 19 -17.71 8.70 16.00
CA ALA A 19 -18.33 7.81 15.03
C ALA A 19 -17.51 6.55 14.73
N MET A 20 -16.22 6.53 15.09
CA MET A 20 -15.33 5.41 14.82
C MET A 20 -15.53 4.28 15.84
N SER A 21 -15.60 3.03 15.36
CA SER A 21 -15.66 1.87 16.22
C SER A 21 -14.35 1.67 17.00
N LYS A 22 -14.37 0.82 18.03
CA LYS A 22 -13.13 0.47 18.75
C LYS A 22 -12.16 -0.28 17.84
N ASP A 23 -12.67 -1.23 17.06
CA ASP A 23 -11.89 -2.06 16.16
C ASP A 23 -11.25 -1.25 15.03
N GLU A 24 -12.00 -0.30 14.45
CA GLU A 24 -11.48 0.62 13.42
C GLU A 24 -10.33 1.45 13.96
N TYR A 25 -10.48 1.97 15.19
CA TYR A 25 -9.43 2.74 15.85
C TYR A 25 -8.16 1.91 16.08
N GLU A 26 -8.31 0.64 16.49
CA GLU A 26 -7.18 -0.26 16.73
C GLU A 26 -6.46 -0.64 15.42
N ILE A 27 -7.21 -0.96 14.36
CA ILE A 27 -6.67 -1.23 13.03
C ILE A 27 -5.89 -0.03 12.49
N ILE A 28 -6.45 1.18 12.60
CA ILE A 28 -5.77 2.39 12.12
C ILE A 28 -4.48 2.63 12.92
N ASN A 29 -4.52 2.51 14.25
CA ASN A 29 -3.31 2.67 15.07
C ASN A 29 -2.22 1.64 14.74
N LEU A 30 -2.60 0.42 14.35
CA LEU A 30 -1.66 -0.57 13.86
C LEU A 30 -1.07 -0.15 12.51
N GLY A 31 -1.92 0.21 11.54
CA GLY A 31 -1.48 0.64 10.21
C GLY A 31 -0.57 1.87 10.24
N MET A 32 -0.85 2.84 11.11
CA MET A 32 -0.06 4.07 11.28
C MET A 32 1.37 3.82 11.78
N GLN A 33 1.68 2.66 12.36
CA GLN A 33 3.05 2.31 12.73
C GLN A 33 3.92 1.97 11.49
N TYR A 34 3.27 1.63 10.37
CA TYR A 34 3.91 1.13 9.15
C TYR A 34 3.43 1.85 7.89
N SER A 35 2.69 2.96 8.03
CA SER A 35 2.24 3.81 6.92
C SER A 35 2.54 5.28 7.19
N MET A 36 2.87 6.02 6.13
CA MET A 36 2.92 7.48 6.17
C MET A 36 1.55 8.10 5.88
N ALA A 37 0.59 7.31 5.39
CA ALA A 37 -0.77 7.74 5.14
C ALA A 37 -1.39 8.28 6.44
N SER A 38 -2.26 9.28 6.26
CA SER A 38 -3.01 9.84 7.38
C SER A 38 -4.05 8.84 7.90
N TRP A 39 -4.54 9.05 9.11
CA TRP A 39 -5.55 8.17 9.70
C TRP A 39 -6.84 8.17 8.87
N GLU A 40 -7.18 9.29 8.22
CA GLU A 40 -8.32 9.44 7.32
C GLU A 40 -8.20 8.53 6.10
N ARG A 41 -7.01 8.44 5.50
CA ARG A 41 -6.74 7.54 4.36
C ARG A 41 -6.82 6.08 4.78
N LEU A 42 -6.30 5.74 5.96
CA LEU A 42 -6.44 4.38 6.50
C LEU A 42 -7.91 4.04 6.83
N TYR A 43 -8.67 5.01 7.33
CA TYR A 43 -10.11 4.84 7.53
C TYR A 43 -10.87 4.66 6.20
N ALA A 44 -10.48 5.38 5.14
CA ALA A 44 -11.01 5.18 3.80
C ALA A 44 -10.72 3.77 3.27
N ASN A 45 -9.51 3.23 3.53
CA ASN A 45 -9.18 1.84 3.20
C ASN A 45 -10.11 0.84 3.92
N ILE A 46 -10.37 1.04 5.22
CA ILE A 46 -11.31 0.21 6.00
C ILE A 46 -12.70 0.25 5.36
N ASN A 47 -13.23 1.45 5.10
CA ASN A 47 -14.57 1.61 4.53
C ASN A 47 -14.68 1.00 3.13
N SER A 48 -13.63 1.11 2.32
CA SER A 48 -13.56 0.48 0.99
C SER A 48 -13.66 -1.03 1.09
N ILE A 49 -12.89 -1.65 1.99
CA ILE A 49 -12.96 -3.11 2.20
C ILE A 49 -14.34 -3.54 2.68
N LYS A 50 -14.91 -2.87 3.69
CA LYS A 50 -16.25 -3.18 4.20
C LYS A 50 -17.29 -3.09 3.09
N TYR A 51 -17.27 -2.00 2.31
CA TYR A 51 -18.15 -1.82 1.18
C TYR A 51 -18.04 -2.96 0.14
N LEU A 52 -16.82 -3.36 -0.21
CA LEU A 52 -16.58 -4.42 -1.20
C LEU A 52 -17.04 -5.80 -0.70
N VAL A 53 -16.91 -6.07 0.60
CA VAL A 53 -17.43 -7.29 1.22
C VAL A 53 -18.96 -7.26 1.25
N ASP A 54 -19.56 -6.20 1.78
CA ASP A 54 -21.01 -6.05 1.95
C ASP A 54 -21.74 -6.07 0.60
N SER A 55 -21.13 -5.47 -0.43
CA SER A 55 -21.67 -5.43 -1.80
C SER A 55 -21.26 -6.65 -2.64
N GLN A 56 -20.54 -7.60 -2.05
CA GLN A 56 -20.08 -8.84 -2.71
C GLN A 56 -19.33 -8.61 -4.04
N ILE A 57 -18.55 -7.52 -4.13
CA ILE A 57 -17.78 -7.20 -5.32
C ILE A 57 -16.56 -8.13 -5.36
N GLU A 58 -16.55 -9.07 -6.30
CA GLU A 58 -15.44 -10.01 -6.47
C GLU A 58 -14.15 -9.33 -6.96
N GLY A 59 -13.01 -9.98 -6.72
CA GLY A 59 -11.72 -9.57 -7.24
C GLY A 59 -10.65 -9.39 -6.17
N SER A 60 -9.41 -9.23 -6.66
CA SER A 60 -8.22 -9.05 -5.86
C SER A 60 -8.13 -7.65 -5.27
N VAL A 61 -7.43 -7.53 -4.14
CA VAL A 61 -7.04 -6.24 -3.56
C VAL A 61 -5.62 -5.93 -3.99
N VAL A 62 -5.42 -4.77 -4.61
CA VAL A 62 -4.16 -4.35 -5.21
C VAL A 62 -3.67 -3.07 -4.56
N GLU A 63 -2.39 -3.02 -4.22
CA GLU A 63 -1.68 -1.79 -3.84
C GLU A 63 -0.43 -1.62 -4.70
N CYS A 64 -0.30 -0.44 -5.30
CA CYS A 64 0.87 -0.01 -6.07
C CYS A 64 1.57 1.10 -5.29
N GLY A 65 2.80 0.86 -4.84
CA GLY A 65 3.47 1.69 -3.83
C GLY A 65 3.06 1.29 -2.42
N VAL A 66 3.86 0.42 -1.80
CA VAL A 66 3.53 -0.30 -0.56
C VAL A 66 4.28 0.27 0.63
N TRP A 67 5.51 0.75 0.40
CA TRP A 67 6.43 1.17 1.46
C TRP A 67 6.58 0.10 2.54
N ARG A 68 6.25 0.38 3.81
CA ARG A 68 6.33 -0.57 4.93
C ARG A 68 5.06 -1.40 5.10
N GLY A 69 4.07 -1.27 4.22
CA GLY A 69 2.88 -2.11 4.15
C GLY A 69 1.78 -1.77 5.15
N GLY A 70 1.82 -0.63 5.85
CA GLY A 70 0.80 -0.30 6.85
C GLY A 70 -0.60 -0.08 6.25
N SER A 71 -0.68 0.47 5.03
CA SER A 71 -1.95 0.64 4.31
C SER A 71 -2.56 -0.72 3.95
N MET A 72 -1.78 -1.66 3.39
CA MET A 72 -2.23 -3.03 3.18
C MET A 72 -2.57 -3.74 4.49
N LEU A 73 -1.76 -3.61 5.54
CA LEU A 73 -2.03 -4.25 6.83
C LEU A 73 -3.40 -3.83 7.38
N THR A 74 -3.76 -2.55 7.24
CA THR A 74 -5.11 -2.05 7.58
C THR A 74 -6.21 -2.75 6.77
N MET A 75 -6.00 -2.95 5.47
CA MET A 75 -6.97 -3.64 4.61
C MET A 75 -7.09 -5.14 4.96
N LEU A 76 -5.97 -5.81 5.22
CA LEU A 76 -5.93 -7.23 5.61
C LEU A 76 -6.64 -7.49 6.94
N GLU A 77 -6.38 -6.68 7.97
CA GLU A 77 -7.09 -6.82 9.25
C GLU A 77 -8.60 -6.59 9.09
N THR A 78 -9.00 -5.66 8.23
CA THR A 78 -10.42 -5.42 7.94
C THR A 78 -11.05 -6.62 7.25
N LEU A 79 -10.40 -7.17 6.22
CA LEU A 79 -10.83 -8.39 5.53
C LEU A 79 -10.98 -9.56 6.52
N ARG A 80 -10.01 -9.75 7.42
CA ARG A 80 -10.04 -10.78 8.45
C ARG A 80 -11.21 -10.59 9.42
N GLN A 81 -11.50 -9.36 9.87
CA GLN A 81 -12.67 -9.06 10.70
C GLN A 81 -13.99 -9.34 9.98
N CYS A 82 -14.03 -9.09 8.66
CA CYS A 82 -15.16 -9.43 7.81
C CYS A 82 -15.26 -10.92 7.46
N SER A 83 -14.34 -11.77 7.95
CA SER A 83 -14.24 -13.19 7.59
C SER A 83 -14.02 -13.44 6.07
N GLU A 84 -13.47 -12.46 5.35
CA GLU A 84 -13.19 -12.52 3.91
C GLU A 84 -11.69 -12.76 3.66
N ILE A 85 -11.28 -14.02 3.72
CA ILE A 85 -9.88 -14.44 3.60
C ILE A 85 -9.53 -15.09 2.26
N ASN A 86 -10.40 -14.98 1.25
CA ASN A 86 -10.24 -15.68 -0.03
C ASN A 86 -9.68 -14.81 -1.16
N ARG A 87 -9.73 -13.48 -0.99
CA ARG A 87 -9.22 -12.51 -1.97
C ARG A 87 -7.71 -12.64 -2.12
N GLU A 88 -7.23 -12.57 -3.36
CA GLU A 88 -5.80 -12.44 -3.61
C GLU A 88 -5.36 -11.00 -3.36
N ILE A 89 -4.13 -10.85 -2.90
CA ILE A 89 -3.54 -9.59 -2.50
C ILE A 89 -2.29 -9.37 -3.35
N TYR A 90 -2.25 -8.28 -4.11
CA TYR A 90 -1.11 -7.94 -4.95
C TYR A 90 -0.42 -6.68 -4.44
N LEU A 91 0.87 -6.81 -4.16
CA LEU A 91 1.72 -5.76 -3.61
C LEU A 91 2.82 -5.42 -4.62
N TYR A 92 2.61 -4.36 -5.41
CA TYR A 92 3.57 -3.88 -6.39
C TYR A 92 4.45 -2.80 -5.77
N ASP A 93 5.74 -3.06 -5.67
CA ASP A 93 6.73 -2.10 -5.18
C ASP A 93 8.13 -2.45 -5.72
N THR A 94 9.01 -1.47 -5.79
CA THR A 94 10.43 -1.73 -6.07
C THR A 94 11.09 -2.50 -4.91
N PHE A 95 10.59 -2.30 -3.68
CA PHE A 95 11.17 -2.74 -2.41
C PHE A 95 12.64 -2.28 -2.26
N THR A 96 12.98 -1.18 -2.91
CA THR A 96 14.33 -0.59 -2.92
C THR A 96 14.32 0.94 -2.89
N GLY A 97 13.18 1.56 -2.55
CA GLY A 97 12.99 3.01 -2.53
C GLY A 97 12.45 3.58 -3.85
N MET A 98 12.42 4.90 -3.95
CA MET A 98 11.84 5.57 -5.11
C MET A 98 12.74 5.48 -6.34
N SER A 99 12.10 5.36 -7.50
CA SER A 99 12.74 5.52 -8.82
C SER A 99 12.96 6.99 -9.14
N ALA A 100 13.84 7.28 -10.10
CA ALA A 100 14.05 8.65 -10.57
C ALA A 100 12.72 9.26 -11.07
N PRO A 101 12.37 10.48 -10.64
CA PRO A 101 11.17 11.17 -11.13
C PRO A 101 11.34 11.58 -12.61
N SER A 102 10.20 11.72 -13.27
CA SER A 102 10.06 12.29 -14.61
C SER A 102 9.88 13.82 -14.54
N ILE A 103 9.94 14.49 -15.69
CA ILE A 103 9.69 15.94 -15.78
C ILE A 103 8.33 16.35 -15.22
N GLU A 104 7.33 15.47 -15.30
CA GLU A 104 5.96 15.70 -14.83
C GLU A 104 5.84 15.77 -13.29
N ASP A 105 6.83 15.25 -12.56
CA ASP A 105 6.81 15.18 -11.08
C ASP A 105 7.30 16.48 -10.40
N GLY A 106 7.77 17.44 -11.18
CA GLY A 106 8.14 18.78 -10.73
C GLY A 106 9.46 18.87 -9.96
N ASN A 107 9.93 20.10 -9.73
CA ASN A 107 11.28 20.36 -9.20
C ASN A 107 11.53 19.77 -7.81
N PHE A 108 10.53 19.81 -6.93
CA PHE A 108 10.66 19.28 -5.57
C PHE A 108 11.01 17.78 -5.57
N ALA A 109 10.35 16.99 -6.41
CA ALA A 109 10.61 15.55 -6.52
C ALA A 109 12.06 15.30 -6.97
N HIS A 110 12.54 16.04 -7.97
CA HIS A 110 13.91 15.91 -8.47
C HIS A 110 14.96 16.30 -7.44
N GLU A 111 14.75 17.40 -6.71
CA GLU A 111 15.67 17.86 -5.67
C GLU A 111 15.74 16.84 -4.53
N LYS A 112 14.59 16.34 -4.06
CA LYS A 112 14.53 15.32 -3.01
C LYS A 112 15.12 13.98 -3.43
N PHE A 113 14.86 13.55 -4.67
CA PHE A 113 15.47 12.34 -5.20
C PHE A 113 17.00 12.45 -5.23
N LYS A 114 17.55 13.57 -5.73
CA LYS A 114 19.00 13.82 -5.78
C LYS A 114 19.63 13.86 -4.39
N GLU A 115 18.96 14.45 -3.40
CA GLU A 115 19.43 14.50 -2.01
C GLU A 115 19.63 13.10 -1.42
N LEU A 116 18.76 12.15 -1.78
CA LEU A 116 18.73 10.79 -1.21
C LEU A 116 19.21 9.72 -2.20
N GLN A 117 19.82 10.11 -3.30
CA GLN A 117 20.22 9.22 -4.39
C GLN A 117 21.30 8.24 -3.93
N THR A 118 21.09 6.95 -4.20
CA THR A 118 22.03 5.87 -3.85
C THR A 118 22.55 5.11 -5.08
N GLY A 119 22.03 5.44 -6.26
CA GLY A 119 22.49 4.97 -7.57
C GLY A 119 21.81 5.77 -8.68
N GLU A 120 22.13 5.48 -9.94
CA GLU A 120 21.61 6.26 -11.08
C GLU A 120 20.08 6.32 -11.11
N GLU A 121 19.40 5.21 -10.81
CA GLU A 121 17.93 5.12 -10.88
C GLU A 121 17.23 4.89 -9.52
N LYS A 122 17.93 5.08 -8.40
CA LYS A 122 17.38 4.77 -7.06
C LYS A 122 17.75 5.80 -6.01
N SER A 123 16.82 6.00 -5.08
CA SER A 123 17.06 6.77 -3.86
C SER A 123 16.61 6.02 -2.61
N ASN A 124 17.22 6.34 -1.47
CA ASN A 124 16.75 5.86 -0.16
C ASN A 124 15.49 6.58 0.33
N TRP A 125 14.91 7.47 -0.48
CA TRP A 125 13.64 8.11 -0.17
C TRP A 125 12.55 7.05 -0.06
N CYS A 126 11.83 7.05 1.07
CA CYS A 126 10.75 6.12 1.37
C CYS A 126 11.16 4.66 1.13
N CYS A 127 12.40 4.31 1.47
CA CYS A 127 12.92 2.96 1.28
C CYS A 127 12.43 2.01 2.40
N ALA A 128 11.91 0.87 1.97
CA ALA A 128 11.62 -0.30 2.79
C ALA A 128 11.94 -1.53 1.93
N ASP A 129 12.66 -2.50 2.49
CA ASP A 129 12.99 -3.71 1.76
C ASP A 129 11.86 -4.75 1.85
N LEU A 130 11.92 -5.78 1.00
CA LEU A 130 10.86 -6.80 0.95
C LEU A 130 10.70 -7.56 2.28
N ASN A 131 11.76 -7.71 3.08
CA ASN A 131 11.69 -8.38 4.37
C ASN A 131 11.00 -7.50 5.41
N ASP A 132 11.23 -6.18 5.38
CA ASP A 132 10.48 -5.21 6.20
C ASP A 132 8.98 -5.34 5.92
N VAL A 133 8.59 -5.31 4.64
CA VAL A 133 7.17 -5.40 4.26
C VAL A 133 6.57 -6.73 4.67
N LYS A 134 7.26 -7.86 4.38
CA LYS A 134 6.80 -9.19 4.82
C LYS A 134 6.63 -9.25 6.33
N SER A 135 7.54 -8.65 7.10
CA SER A 135 7.45 -8.63 8.57
C SER A 135 6.19 -7.88 9.04
N THR A 136 5.87 -6.75 8.42
CA THR A 136 4.62 -6.01 8.69
C THR A 136 3.39 -6.82 8.31
N ILE A 137 3.35 -7.37 7.09
CA ILE A 137 2.19 -8.11 6.58
C ILE A 137 1.91 -9.35 7.43
N ASN A 138 2.95 -10.03 7.91
CA ASN A 138 2.85 -11.19 8.80
C ASN A 138 2.30 -10.87 10.21
N LEU A 139 2.07 -9.59 10.55
CA LEU A 139 1.35 -9.23 11.78
C LEU A 139 -0.13 -9.61 11.69
N CYS A 140 -0.68 -9.71 10.48
CA CYS A 140 -2.02 -10.21 10.21
C CYS A 140 -1.98 -11.70 9.88
N ASP A 141 -2.90 -12.45 10.48
CA ASP A 141 -3.10 -13.87 10.15
C ASP A 141 -3.96 -14.01 8.88
N TYR A 142 -3.38 -13.62 7.74
CA TYR A 142 -3.98 -13.78 6.41
C TYR A 142 -3.26 -14.92 5.65
N PRO A 143 -3.96 -15.74 4.85
CA PRO A 143 -3.34 -16.84 4.12
C PRO A 143 -2.18 -16.38 3.24
N LYS A 144 -0.96 -16.86 3.53
CA LYS A 144 0.28 -16.36 2.90
C LYS A 144 0.33 -16.65 1.40
N GLU A 145 -0.27 -17.75 0.99
CA GLU A 145 -0.43 -18.16 -0.40
C GLU A 145 -1.33 -17.22 -1.22
N LYS A 146 -2.15 -16.39 -0.55
CA LYS A 146 -2.98 -15.36 -1.20
C LYS A 146 -2.24 -14.04 -1.40
N ILE A 147 -1.03 -13.89 -0.87
CA ILE A 147 -0.30 -12.63 -0.89
C ILE A 147 0.88 -12.73 -1.87
N LEU A 148 0.76 -11.98 -2.97
CA LEU A 148 1.79 -11.86 -4.00
C LEU A 148 2.55 -10.54 -3.84
N PHE A 149 3.84 -10.64 -3.55
CA PHE A 149 4.77 -9.53 -3.59
C PHE A 149 5.41 -9.45 -4.97
N VAL A 150 5.08 -8.42 -5.74
CA VAL A 150 5.58 -8.22 -7.10
C VAL A 150 6.70 -7.19 -7.07
N LYS A 151 7.93 -7.69 -7.04
CA LYS A 151 9.14 -6.86 -6.91
C LYS A 151 9.57 -6.26 -8.24
N GLY A 152 9.67 -4.94 -8.28
CA GLY A 152 10.25 -4.17 -9.38
C GLY A 152 9.50 -2.87 -9.67
N LYS A 153 10.03 -2.07 -10.58
CA LYS A 153 9.29 -0.95 -11.20
C LYS A 153 7.99 -1.49 -11.80
N ILE A 154 6.87 -0.78 -11.61
CA ILE A 154 5.57 -1.28 -12.08
C ILE A 154 5.56 -1.42 -13.60
N GLU A 155 6.28 -0.54 -14.29
CA GLU A 155 6.50 -0.51 -15.73
C GLU A 155 7.19 -1.78 -16.25
N ASN A 156 7.97 -2.45 -15.41
CA ASN A 156 8.68 -3.69 -15.75
C ASN A 156 7.93 -4.96 -15.32
N THR A 157 6.95 -4.83 -14.42
CA THR A 157 6.25 -5.97 -13.80
C THR A 157 4.81 -6.12 -14.30
N VAL A 158 4.17 -5.03 -14.67
CA VAL A 158 2.85 -4.98 -15.30
C VAL A 158 3.05 -4.70 -16.80
N PRO A 159 2.43 -5.48 -17.71
CA PRO A 159 1.33 -6.43 -17.51
C PRO A 159 1.74 -7.89 -17.24
N ARG A 160 3.03 -8.19 -16.99
CA ARG A 160 3.51 -9.58 -16.84
C ARG A 160 2.85 -10.34 -15.68
N THR A 161 2.67 -9.66 -14.55
CA THR A 161 2.02 -10.21 -13.36
C THR A 161 0.87 -9.29 -12.97
N ILE A 162 -0.37 -9.68 -13.27
CA ILE A 162 -1.59 -8.92 -12.97
C ILE A 162 -2.70 -9.87 -12.51
N PRO A 163 -3.57 -9.46 -11.58
CA PRO A 163 -4.78 -10.22 -11.26
C PRO A 163 -5.77 -10.21 -12.43
N ASP A 164 -6.63 -11.22 -12.50
CA ASP A 164 -7.67 -11.29 -13.54
C ASP A 164 -8.77 -10.24 -13.32
N LYS A 165 -9.26 -10.14 -12.07
CA LYS A 165 -10.29 -9.20 -11.61
C LYS A 165 -9.78 -8.42 -10.40
N ILE A 166 -10.07 -7.13 -10.34
CA ILE A 166 -9.69 -6.27 -9.21
C ILE A 166 -10.95 -5.71 -8.54
N SER A 167 -11.06 -5.84 -7.23
CA SER A 167 -12.12 -5.18 -6.44
C SER A 167 -11.66 -3.84 -5.86
N LEU A 168 -10.37 -3.73 -5.52
CA LEU A 168 -9.74 -2.52 -4.99
C LEU A 168 -8.40 -2.29 -5.66
N LEU A 169 -8.19 -1.12 -6.26
CA LEU A 169 -6.92 -0.69 -6.86
C LEU A 169 -6.39 0.55 -6.15
N ARG A 170 -5.56 0.38 -5.12
CA ARG A 170 -4.93 1.50 -4.41
C ARG A 170 -3.65 1.93 -5.12
N LEU A 171 -3.59 3.18 -5.58
CA LEU A 171 -2.42 3.78 -6.23
C LEU A 171 -1.74 4.78 -5.29
N ASP A 172 -0.46 4.57 -4.96
CA ASP A 172 0.31 5.37 -3.99
C ASP A 172 1.82 5.37 -4.34
N MET A 173 2.15 5.60 -5.61
CA MET A 173 3.54 5.59 -6.12
C MET A 173 4.16 6.97 -6.23
N ASP A 174 3.40 8.02 -5.92
CA ASP A 174 3.70 9.46 -6.03
C ASP A 174 4.02 9.98 -7.44
N TRP A 175 4.66 9.17 -8.30
CA TRP A 175 5.12 9.58 -9.63
C TRP A 175 4.08 9.42 -10.73
N HIS A 176 4.13 10.34 -11.70
CA HIS A 176 3.27 10.38 -12.88
C HIS A 176 3.35 9.07 -13.68
N ASP A 177 4.54 8.73 -14.18
CA ASP A 177 4.74 7.61 -15.11
C ASP A 177 4.28 6.25 -14.55
N PRO A 178 4.68 5.82 -13.33
CA PRO A 178 4.21 4.56 -12.79
C PRO A 178 2.69 4.59 -12.48
N THR A 179 2.14 5.73 -12.07
CA THR A 179 0.69 5.87 -11.84
C THR A 179 -0.08 5.74 -13.15
N PHE A 180 0.37 6.42 -14.20
CA PHE A 180 -0.23 6.34 -15.53
C PHE A 180 -0.13 4.92 -16.11
N HIS A 181 1.02 4.26 -15.95
CA HIS A 181 1.23 2.88 -16.39
C HIS A 181 0.30 1.91 -15.66
N ALA A 182 0.17 2.04 -14.33
CA ALA A 182 -0.74 1.23 -13.54
C ALA A 182 -2.19 1.42 -13.94
N LEU A 183 -2.64 2.67 -14.12
CA LEU A 183 -4.00 2.95 -14.61
C LEU A 183 -4.23 2.32 -15.99
N THR A 184 -3.29 2.45 -16.92
CA THR A 184 -3.41 1.90 -18.28
C THR A 184 -3.68 0.39 -18.28
N HIS A 185 -3.04 -0.36 -17.37
CA HIS A 185 -3.08 -1.82 -17.39
C HIS A 185 -3.98 -2.46 -16.32
N LEU A 186 -4.14 -1.83 -15.15
CA LEU A 186 -4.90 -2.37 -14.02
C LEU A 186 -6.32 -1.81 -13.96
N TYR A 187 -6.55 -0.55 -14.33
CA TYR A 187 -7.90 0.04 -14.33
C TYR A 187 -8.93 -0.77 -15.14
N PRO A 188 -8.62 -1.27 -16.36
CA PRO A 188 -9.58 -2.05 -17.14
C PRO A 188 -10.03 -3.36 -16.47
N ARG A 189 -9.35 -3.79 -15.39
CA ARG A 189 -9.64 -5.00 -14.64
C ARG A 189 -10.46 -4.76 -13.37
N VAL A 190 -10.61 -3.50 -12.98
CA VAL A 190 -11.45 -3.11 -11.86
C VAL A 190 -12.88 -3.48 -12.17
N GLN A 191 -13.49 -4.31 -11.33
CA GLN A 191 -14.86 -4.76 -11.50
C GLN A 191 -15.83 -3.59 -11.40
N HIS A 192 -17.01 -3.73 -12.01
CA HIS A 192 -18.09 -2.78 -11.78
C HIS A 192 -18.42 -2.70 -10.27
N GLY A 193 -18.49 -1.49 -9.72
CA GLY A 193 -18.61 -1.27 -8.28
C GLY A 193 -17.29 -1.42 -7.50
N GLY A 194 -16.16 -1.66 -8.17
CA GLY A 194 -14.84 -1.63 -7.56
C GLY A 194 -14.39 -0.23 -7.15
N VAL A 195 -13.38 -0.16 -6.30
CA VAL A 195 -12.84 1.09 -5.73
C VAL A 195 -11.42 1.32 -6.23
N ILE A 196 -11.06 2.60 -6.43
CA ILE A 196 -9.72 3.07 -6.80
C ILE A 196 -9.34 4.21 -5.88
#